data_AF-A0A1Y3BUK6-F1
#
_entry.id   AF-A0A1Y3BUK6-F1
#
_cell.length_a   1.000
_cell.length_b   1.000
_cell.length_c   1.000
_cell.angle_alpha   90.00
_cell.angle_beta   90.00
_cell.angle_gamma   90.00
#
_symmetry.space_group_name_H-M   'P 1'
#
loop_
_entity.id
_entity.type
_entity.pdbx_description
1 polymer ?
#
loop_
_entity_poly.entity_id
_entity_poly.type
_entity_poly.pdbx_seq_one_letter_code
_entity_poly.pdbx_strand_id
1 'polypeptide(L)'
;CNVENAAYSGSICAERTAIVKAVSSGHRKFKAIAITSNLPPNDLCAPCGNCRQFLVEFGKDLIVILATNNNDDYKQFTLDELLPYSFGPKNISDYNKSMTKSSSSK
;
A
#
# COMPACT_ATOMS: atom_id res chain seq x y z
N CYS A 1 -6.55 1.03 -12.50
CA CYS A 1 -6.29 -0.33 -13.03
C CYS A 1 -4.78 -0.57 -13.07
N ASN A 2 -4.36 -1.82 -13.26
CA ASN A 2 -2.97 -2.12 -13.62
C ASN A 2 -2.68 -1.61 -15.03
N VAL A 3 -1.42 -1.22 -15.28
CA VAL A 3 -0.91 -0.83 -16.59
C VAL A 3 0.38 -1.61 -16.82
N GLU A 4 0.40 -2.37 -17.90
CA GLU A 4 1.50 -3.26 -18.23
C GLU A 4 2.50 -2.61 -19.19
N ASN A 5 3.71 -3.17 -19.24
CA ASN A 5 4.75 -2.75 -20.15
C ASN A 5 5.53 -3.96 -20.68
N ALA A 6 6.04 -3.90 -21.90
CA ALA A 6 6.86 -4.97 -22.48
C ALA A 6 8.12 -5.27 -21.63
N ALA A 7 8.73 -4.25 -21.04
CA ALA A 7 9.68 -4.42 -19.95
C ALA A 7 8.89 -4.59 -18.64
N TYR A 8 8.59 -5.83 -18.25
CA TYR A 8 7.66 -6.13 -17.16
C TYR A 8 7.98 -5.46 -15.81
N SER A 9 9.24 -5.11 -15.54
CA SER A 9 9.61 -4.34 -14.34
C SER A 9 9.00 -2.93 -14.30
N GLY A 10 8.62 -2.36 -15.45
CA GLY A 10 7.95 -1.07 -15.58
C GLY A 10 6.44 -1.12 -15.35
N SER A 11 5.85 -2.30 -15.18
CA SER A 11 4.41 -2.45 -14.93
C SER A 11 4.01 -1.90 -13.55
N ILE A 12 2.83 -1.31 -13.47
CA ILE A 12 2.26 -0.75 -12.24
C ILE A 12 0.92 -1.42 -11.93
N CYS A 13 0.72 -1.78 -10.66
CA CYS A 13 -0.54 -2.40 -10.22
C CYS A 13 -1.65 -1.35 -10.02
N ALA A 14 -2.89 -1.82 -9.89
CA ALA A 14 -4.06 -0.95 -9.78
C ALA A 14 -4.04 -0.04 -8.55
N GLU A 15 -3.57 -0.57 -7.42
CA GLU A 15 -3.50 0.10 -6.13
C GLU A 15 -2.55 1.29 -6.20
N ARG A 16 -1.33 1.07 -6.72
CA ARG A 16 -0.33 2.13 -6.89
C ARG A 16 -0.81 3.19 -7.88
N THR A 17 -1.47 2.79 -8.95
CA THR A 17 -2.08 3.74 -9.91
C THR A 17 -3.13 4.62 -9.24
N ALA A 18 -4.02 4.04 -8.43
CA ALA A 18 -5.05 4.79 -7.71
C ALA A 18 -4.44 5.81 -6.73
N ILE A 19 -3.45 5.39 -5.94
CA ILE A 19 -2.79 6.28 -4.99
C ILE A 19 -1.99 7.39 -5.69
N VAL A 20 -1.24 7.07 -6.75
CA VAL A 20 -0.51 8.09 -7.53
C VAL A 20 -1.47 9.14 -8.08
N LYS A 21 -2.65 8.73 -8.57
CA LYS A 21 -3.67 9.67 -9.03
C LYS A 21 -4.21 10.54 -7.89
N ALA A 22 -4.48 9.96 -6.73
CA ALA A 22 -4.98 10.72 -5.58
C ALA A 22 -3.94 11.72 -5.06
N VAL A 23 -2.68 11.30 -4.92
CA VAL A 23 -1.56 12.15 -4.47
C VAL A 23 -1.28 13.28 -5.45
N SER A 24 -1.24 13.00 -6.76
CA SER A 24 -1.08 14.05 -7.78
C SER A 24 -2.24 15.04 -7.82
N SER A 25 -3.40 14.66 -7.25
CA SER A 25 -4.56 15.55 -7.11
C SER A 25 -4.64 16.20 -5.71
N GLY A 26 -3.57 16.11 -4.90
CA GLY A 26 -3.47 16.79 -3.59
C GLY A 26 -3.96 15.99 -2.38
N HIS A 27 -4.44 14.76 -2.55
CA HIS A 27 -4.92 13.92 -1.45
C HIS A 27 -3.80 13.02 -0.91
N ARG A 28 -3.54 13.07 0.40
CA ARG A 28 -2.50 12.25 1.05
C ARG A 28 -2.96 11.45 2.27
N LYS A 29 -4.23 11.59 2.66
CA LYS A 29 -4.85 10.84 3.76
C LYS A 29 -5.92 9.95 3.19
N PHE A 30 -5.82 8.65 3.42
CA PHE A 30 -6.72 7.67 2.85
C PHE A 30 -7.35 6.83 3.97
N LYS A 31 -8.66 6.63 3.88
CA LYS A 31 -9.39 5.81 4.85
C LYS A 31 -9.38 4.33 4.44
N ALA A 32 -9.63 4.06 3.17
CA ALA A 32 -9.71 2.70 2.65
C ALA A 32 -9.38 2.63 1.16
N ILE A 33 -9.03 1.44 0.68
CA ILE A 33 -8.90 1.08 -0.74
C ILE A 33 -9.61 -0.25 -1.00
N ALA A 34 -10.38 -0.35 -2.07
CA ALA A 34 -10.99 -1.60 -2.52
C ALA A 34 -10.28 -2.13 -3.77
N ILE A 35 -10.02 -3.43 -3.80
CA ILE A 35 -9.28 -4.11 -4.87
C ILE A 35 -10.17 -5.21 -5.43
N THR A 36 -10.37 -5.20 -6.74
CA THR A 36 -11.18 -6.16 -7.48
C THR A 36 -10.36 -6.78 -8.60
N SER A 37 -10.73 -7.99 -9.01
CA SER A 37 -10.14 -8.68 -10.16
C SER A 37 -11.12 -9.70 -10.71
N ASN A 38 -10.79 -10.28 -11.86
CA ASN A 38 -11.49 -11.41 -12.47
C ASN A 38 -10.92 -12.77 -12.01
N LEU A 39 -10.32 -12.85 -10.81
CA LEU A 39 -9.91 -14.11 -10.21
C LEU A 39 -11.10 -15.07 -10.05
N PRO A 40 -10.86 -16.38 -9.82
CA PRO A 40 -11.93 -17.33 -9.54
C PRO A 40 -12.89 -16.83 -8.44
N PRO A 41 -14.18 -17.23 -8.48
CA PRO A 41 -15.25 -16.69 -7.63
C PRO A 41 -14.95 -16.55 -6.13
N ASN A 42 -14.14 -17.43 -5.54
CA ASN A 42 -13.86 -17.45 -4.10
C ASN A 42 -12.45 -16.95 -3.73
N ASP A 43 -11.68 -16.50 -4.73
CA ASP A 43 -10.30 -16.04 -4.52
C ASP A 43 -10.28 -14.55 -4.22
N LEU A 44 -9.47 -14.18 -3.23
CA LEU A 44 -9.27 -12.78 -2.84
C LEU A 44 -8.15 -12.16 -3.67
N CYS A 45 -8.41 -10.98 -4.24
CA CYS A 45 -7.38 -10.20 -4.92
C CYS A 45 -6.49 -9.46 -3.91
N ALA A 46 -5.58 -10.19 -3.26
CA ALA A 46 -4.66 -9.60 -2.29
C ALA A 46 -3.62 -8.69 -2.97
N PRO A 47 -3.31 -7.50 -2.41
CA PRO A 47 -2.28 -6.63 -2.97
C PRO A 47 -0.92 -7.30 -2.87
N CYS A 48 -0.08 -7.10 -3.89
CA CYS A 48 1.29 -7.60 -3.88
C CYS A 48 2.15 -6.86 -2.84
N GLY A 49 3.31 -7.43 -2.48
CA GLY A 49 4.20 -6.85 -1.47
C GLY A 49 4.60 -5.39 -1.75
N ASN A 50 4.88 -5.06 -3.03
CA ASN A 50 5.20 -3.69 -3.43
C ASN A 50 4.03 -2.72 -3.23
N CYS A 51 2.79 -3.16 -3.48
CA CYS A 51 1.60 -2.34 -3.22
C CYS A 51 1.37 -2.14 -1.72
N ARG A 52 1.51 -3.20 -0.92
CA ARG A 52 1.41 -3.09 0.56
C ARG A 52 2.43 -2.09 1.10
N GLN A 53 3.69 -2.22 0.67
CA GLN A 53 4.77 -1.32 1.10
C GLN A 53 4.54 0.12 0.64
N PHE A 54 4.05 0.32 -0.58
CA PHE A 54 3.72 1.65 -1.11
C PHE A 54 2.56 2.29 -0.33
N LEU A 55 1.53 1.51 0.01
CA LEU A 55 0.38 2.00 0.77
C LEU A 55 0.75 2.37 2.21
N VAL A 56 1.67 1.62 2.85
CA VAL A 56 2.13 1.91 4.23
C VAL A 56 2.73 3.31 4.37
N GLU A 57 3.29 3.88 3.30
CA GLU A 57 3.77 5.27 3.27
C GLU A 57 2.69 6.29 3.67
N PHE A 58 1.41 5.96 3.45
CA PHE A 58 0.28 6.84 3.68
C PHE A 58 -0.51 6.54 4.96
N GLY A 59 -0.10 5.52 5.73
CA GLY A 59 -0.72 5.17 7.01
C GLY A 59 -0.94 3.66 7.15
N LYS A 60 -0.57 3.08 8.30
CA LYS A 60 -0.74 1.65 8.59
C LYS A 60 -2.19 1.26 8.92
N ASP A 61 -2.99 2.24 9.30
CA ASP A 61 -4.41 2.14 9.63
C ASP A 61 -5.33 2.13 8.39
N LEU A 62 -4.78 2.33 7.20
CA LEU A 62 -5.52 2.26 5.94
C LEU A 62 -6.17 0.89 5.77
N ILE A 63 -7.49 0.88 5.56
CA ILE A 63 -8.27 -0.36 5.37
C ILE A 63 -8.19 -0.83 3.92
N VAL A 64 -7.75 -2.06 3.71
CA VAL A 64 -7.70 -2.74 2.43
C VAL A 64 -8.85 -3.72 2.33
N ILE A 65 -9.75 -3.48 1.37
CA ILE A 65 -10.91 -4.31 1.08
C ILE A 65 -10.56 -5.20 -0.12
N LEU A 66 -10.53 -6.50 0.10
CA LEU A 66 -10.27 -7.52 -0.91
C LEU A 66 -11.60 -8.11 -1.35
N ALA A 67 -12.08 -7.70 -2.52
CA ALA A 67 -13.30 -8.25 -3.08
C ALA A 67 -13.02 -9.59 -3.77
N THR A 68 -13.98 -10.50 -3.64
CA THR A 68 -14.07 -11.70 -4.48
C THR A 68 -14.77 -11.37 -5.80
N ASN A 69 -14.71 -12.29 -6.77
CA ASN A 69 -15.41 -12.16 -8.04
C ASN A 69 -16.82 -12.81 -8.00
N ASN A 70 -17.44 -12.87 -6.82
CA ASN A 70 -18.76 -13.48 -6.62
C ASN A 70 -19.58 -12.71 -5.57
N ASN A 71 -20.76 -12.23 -5.97
CA ASN A 71 -21.85 -11.81 -5.09
C ASN A 71 -21.45 -10.93 -3.88
N ASP A 72 -20.72 -9.84 -4.11
CA ASP A 72 -20.38 -8.82 -3.09
C ASP A 72 -19.62 -9.33 -1.86
N ASP A 73 -19.06 -10.55 -1.88
CA ASP A 73 -18.25 -11.04 -0.77
C ASP A 73 -16.86 -10.38 -0.77
N TYR A 74 -16.42 -9.94 0.39
CA TYR A 74 -15.13 -9.29 0.59
C TYR A 74 -14.56 -9.56 1.97
N LYS A 75 -13.25 -9.42 2.09
CA LYS A 75 -12.56 -9.33 3.39
C LYS A 75 -11.92 -7.97 3.55
N GLN A 76 -11.87 -7.49 4.79
CA GLN A 76 -11.18 -6.25 5.14
C GLN A 76 -10.00 -6.56 6.04
N PHE A 77 -8.92 -5.85 5.81
CA PHE A 77 -7.71 -5.90 6.62
C PHE A 77 -7.16 -4.48 6.77
N THR A 78 -6.48 -4.20 7.86
CA THR A 78 -5.56 -3.07 7.96
C THR A 78 -4.27 -3.38 7.20
N LEU A 79 -3.51 -2.35 6.84
CA LEU A 79 -2.17 -2.57 6.27
C LEU A 79 -1.19 -3.18 7.28
N ASP A 80 -1.38 -2.94 8.58
CA ASP A 80 -0.54 -3.57 9.61
C ASP A 80 -0.76 -5.09 9.67
N GLU A 81 -2.00 -5.56 9.48
CA GLU A 81 -2.29 -7.00 9.35
C GLU A 81 -1.72 -7.60 8.05
N LEU A 82 -1.75 -6.85 6.95
CA LEU A 82 -1.24 -7.32 5.66
C LEU A 82 0.29 -7.24 5.54
N LEU A 83 0.95 -6.33 6.27
CA LEU A 83 2.40 -6.15 6.26
C LEU A 83 2.89 -5.80 7.68
N PRO A 84 2.87 -6.80 8.58
CA PRO A 84 3.29 -6.60 9.96
C PRO A 84 4.77 -6.21 10.03
N TYR A 85 5.12 -5.39 11.01
CA TYR A 85 6.48 -4.88 11.20
C TYR A 85 7.05 -4.12 9.97
N SER A 86 6.16 -3.60 9.12
CA SER A 86 6.54 -2.84 7.93
C SER A 86 7.51 -1.69 8.24
N PHE A 87 8.53 -1.57 7.39
CA PHE A 87 9.38 -0.40 7.31
C PHE A 87 8.59 0.78 6.74
N GLY A 88 8.83 2.00 7.21
CA GLY A 88 8.16 3.18 6.70
C GLY A 88 8.66 4.49 7.31
N PRO A 89 7.87 5.58 7.20
CA PRO A 89 8.28 6.92 7.60
C PRO A 89 8.77 7.02 9.05
N LYS A 90 8.18 6.23 9.96
CA LYS A 90 8.60 6.18 11.37
C LYS A 90 10.04 5.68 11.51
N ASN A 91 10.40 4.57 10.84
CA ASN A 91 11.74 4.00 10.91
C ASN A 91 12.79 4.98 10.39
N ILE A 92 12.50 5.64 9.26
CA ILE A 92 13.38 6.66 8.66
C ILE A 92 13.55 7.85 9.61
N SER A 93 12.45 8.33 10.19
CA SER A 93 12.45 9.45 11.12
C SER A 93 13.24 9.14 12.40
N ASP A 94 13.07 7.93 12.95
CA ASP A 94 13.76 7.49 14.15
C ASP A 94 15.27 7.32 13.90
N TYR A 95 15.64 6.78 12.73
CA TYR A 95 17.04 6.69 12.30
C TYR A 95 17.68 8.08 12.13
N ASN A 96 16.98 9.04 11.49
CA ASN A 96 17.50 10.39 11.31
C ASN A 96 17.71 11.09 12.67
N LYS A 97 16.81 10.89 13.64
CA LYS A 97 16.94 11.43 15.00
C LYS A 97 18.11 10.84 15.78
N SER A 98 18.47 9.58 15.54
CA SER A 98 19.63 8.98 16.22
C SER A 98 20.96 9.53 15.69
N MET A 99 21.02 9.88 14.40
CA MET A 99 22.20 10.47 13.76
C MET A 99 22.45 11.94 14.14
N THR A 100 21.40 12.72 14.39
CA THR A 100 21.57 14.11 14.86
C THR A 100 22.02 14.19 16.31
N LYS A 101 21.59 13.25 17.17
CA LYS A 101 22.03 13.19 18.57
C LYS A 101 23.50 12.83 18.73
N SER A 102 24.07 12.01 17.84
CA SER A 102 25.48 11.62 17.88
C SER A 102 26.44 12.72 17.39
N SER A 103 25.94 13.72 16.66
CA SER A 103 26.72 14.84 16.12
C SER A 103 26.71 16.09 17.00
N SER A 104 25.78 16.22 17.95
CA SER A 104 25.76 17.30 18.98
C SER A 104 26.56 16.98 20.26
N SER A 105 27.22 15.82 20.34
CA SER A 105 28.04 15.42 21.50
C SER A 105 29.55 15.37 21.18
N LYS A 106 29.98 16.08 20.15
CA LYS A 106 31.39 16.35 19.84
C LYS A 106 31.64 17.86 19.81
#